data_AF-A0A8S3KCV9-F1
#
_entry.id   AF-A0A8S3KCV9-F1
#
_cell.length_a   1.000
_cell.length_b   1.000
_cell.length_c   1.000
_cell.angle_alpha   90.00
_cell.angle_beta   90.00
_cell.angle_gamma   90.00
#
_symmetry.space_group_name_H-M   'P 1'
#
loop_
_entity.id
_entity.type
_entity.pdbx_description
1 polymer ?
#
loop_
_entity_poly.entity_id
_entity_poly.type
_entity_poly.pdbx_seq_one_letter_code
_entity_poly.pdbx_strand_id
1 'polypeptide(L)'
;RVSILVIQSLFDQTQLHLDKLNTHSNDFSLKLIENLRQSSNRISIFAPACSIHGFLFRSLWPQFDIEQRTLASVLNAWLKRKKRTHVQLIDHHFDSSFCPQRDDDEI
;
A
#
# COMPACT_ATOMS: atom_id res chain seq x y z
N ARG A 1 -9.47 -17.29 14.07
CA ARG A 1 -9.41 -15.80 13.91
C ARG A 1 -8.72 -15.52 12.58
N VAL A 2 -9.37 -14.81 11.66
CA VAL A 2 -8.79 -14.54 10.34
C VAL A 2 -7.65 -13.54 10.47
N SER A 3 -6.55 -13.80 9.76
CA SER A 3 -5.42 -12.91 9.60
C SER A 3 -5.63 -12.10 8.32
N ILE A 4 -5.55 -10.77 8.38
CA ILE A 4 -5.75 -9.90 7.22
C ILE A 4 -4.48 -9.06 7.00
N LEU A 5 -4.05 -8.95 5.74
CA LEU A 5 -3.07 -7.98 5.25
C LEU A 5 -3.79 -7.07 4.25
N VAL A 6 -3.78 -5.77 4.52
CA VAL A 6 -4.29 -4.74 3.61
C VAL A 6 -3.13 -4.20 2.81
N ILE A 7 -3.29 -4.21 1.48
CA ILE A 7 -2.34 -3.62 0.53
C ILE A 7 -3.10 -2.51 -0.19
N GLN A 8 -2.71 -1.26 0.03
CA GLN A 8 -3.48 -0.12 -0.46
C GLN A 8 -2.56 1.03 -0.83
N SER A 9 -2.71 1.57 -2.04
CA SER A 9 -2.03 2.79 -2.42
C SER A 9 -2.62 3.97 -1.64
N LEU A 10 -1.75 4.83 -1.09
CA LEU A 10 -2.18 6.07 -0.45
C LEU A 10 -2.71 7.11 -1.45
N PHE A 11 -2.42 6.95 -2.74
CA PHE A 11 -2.83 7.83 -3.83
C PHE A 11 -3.53 7.02 -4.93
N ASP A 12 -4.44 6.14 -4.51
CA ASP A 12 -5.13 5.22 -5.41
C ASP A 12 -5.87 5.99 -6.50
N GLN A 13 -5.54 5.69 -7.75
CA GLN A 13 -6.06 6.42 -8.91
C GLN A 13 -7.58 6.28 -9.06
N THR A 14 -8.15 5.14 -8.69
CA THR A 14 -9.60 4.93 -8.75
C THR A 14 -10.31 5.82 -7.73
N GLN A 15 -9.78 5.90 -6.52
CA GLN A 15 -10.35 6.77 -5.49
C GLN A 15 -10.22 8.25 -5.87
N LEU A 16 -9.05 8.68 -6.32
CA LEU A 16 -8.83 10.06 -6.78
C LEU A 16 -9.79 10.44 -7.92
N HIS A 17 -10.00 9.52 -8.86
CA HIS A 17 -10.97 9.69 -9.96
C HIS A 17 -12.41 9.84 -9.44
N LEU A 18 -12.86 8.95 -8.55
CA LEU A 18 -14.22 8.98 -8.00
C LEU A 18 -14.49 10.23 -7.14
N ASP A 19 -13.49 10.69 -6.39
CA ASP A 19 -13.59 11.90 -5.57
C ASP A 19 -13.49 13.19 -6.40
N LYS A 20 -13.27 13.08 -7.73
CA LYS A 20 -12.99 14.22 -8.62
C LYS A 20 -11.83 15.08 -8.12
N LEU A 21 -10.87 14.44 -7.46
CA LEU A 21 -9.67 15.08 -6.94
C LEU A 21 -8.58 15.02 -8.00
N ASN A 22 -7.73 16.05 -8.04
CA ASN A 22 -6.53 15.98 -8.85
C ASN A 22 -5.58 14.91 -8.26
N THR A 23 -4.65 14.43 -9.08
CA THR A 23 -3.60 13.47 -8.68
C THR A 23 -2.67 13.98 -7.57
N HIS A 24 -2.80 15.26 -7.21
CA HIS A 24 -1.99 15.94 -6.20
C HIS A 24 -2.77 16.21 -4.89
N SER A 25 -4.01 15.77 -4.77
CA SER A 25 -4.79 15.98 -3.55
C SER A 25 -4.36 15.00 -2.46
N ASN A 26 -4.09 15.54 -1.28
CA ASN A 26 -3.73 14.77 -0.09
C ASN A 26 -4.92 14.46 0.82
N ASP A 27 -6.12 14.96 0.52
CA ASP A 27 -7.27 14.84 1.42
C ASP A 27 -7.69 13.37 1.62
N PHE A 28 -7.65 12.58 0.55
CA PHE A 28 -7.89 11.15 0.61
C PHE A 28 -6.77 10.44 1.39
N SER A 29 -5.51 10.70 1.04
CA SER A 29 -4.36 10.01 1.63
C SER A 29 -4.28 10.23 3.14
N LEU A 30 -4.52 11.46 3.62
CA LEU A 30 -4.55 11.80 5.04
C LEU A 30 -5.67 11.06 5.79
N LYS A 31 -6.89 11.02 5.23
CA LYS A 31 -8.01 10.27 5.82
C LYS A 31 -7.75 8.77 5.83
N LEU A 32 -7.17 8.22 4.77
CA LEU A 32 -6.82 6.81 4.67
C LEU A 32 -5.76 6.44 5.71
N ILE A 33 -4.69 7.23 5.85
CA ILE A 33 -3.64 7.02 6.87
C ILE A 33 -4.27 6.94 8.26
N GLU A 34 -5.18 7.86 8.59
CA GLU A 34 -5.84 7.86 9.90
C GLU A 34 -6.68 6.60 10.12
N ASN A 35 -7.49 6.21 9.13
CA ASN A 35 -8.29 4.97 9.21
C ASN A 35 -7.44 3.71 9.35
N LEU A 36 -6.31 3.64 8.62
CA LEU A 36 -5.36 2.55 8.69
C LEU A 36 -4.69 2.48 10.05
N ARG A 37 -4.29 3.63 10.63
CA ARG A 37 -3.71 3.72 11.98
C ARG A 37 -4.69 3.25 13.06
N GLN A 38 -5.97 3.64 12.97
CA GLN A 38 -7.00 3.19 13.91
C GLN A 38 -7.25 1.67 13.83
N SER A 39 -7.09 1.09 12.64
CA SER A 39 -7.28 -0.35 12.40
C SER A 39 -6.04 -1.21 12.69
N SER A 40 -4.89 -0.57 12.90
CA SER A 40 -3.55 -1.17 12.88
C SER A 40 -3.34 -2.27 13.92
N ASN A 41 -4.08 -2.25 15.04
CA ASN A 41 -4.03 -3.28 16.09
C ASN A 41 -4.68 -4.61 15.69
N ARG A 42 -5.36 -4.66 14.53
CA ARG A 42 -6.17 -5.82 14.11
C ARG A 42 -5.71 -6.42 12.78
N ILE A 43 -5.02 -5.64 11.96
CA ILE A 43 -4.64 -6.01 10.60
C ILE A 43 -3.17 -5.70 10.35
N SER A 44 -2.57 -6.39 9.38
CA SER A 44 -1.30 -5.97 8.82
C SER A 44 -1.54 -5.04 7.64
N ILE A 45 -0.64 -4.10 7.42
CA ILE A 45 -0.80 -3.01 6.45
C ILE A 45 0.49 -2.86 5.66
N PHE A 46 0.35 -2.74 4.35
CA PHE A 46 1.35 -2.28 3.40
C PHE A 46 0.72 -1.17 2.55
N ALA A 47 1.07 0.08 2.81
CA ALA A 47 0.46 1.23 2.17
C ALA A 47 1.51 2.21 1.63
N PRO A 48 2.00 2.01 0.40
CA PRO A 48 3.02 2.86 -0.20
C PRO A 48 2.42 4.17 -0.73
N ALA A 49 3.26 5.21 -0.83
CA ALA A 49 2.93 6.49 -1.44
C ALA A 49 3.04 6.41 -2.98
N CYS A 50 2.30 5.50 -3.61
CA CYS A 50 2.28 5.31 -5.06
C CYS A 50 0.99 5.86 -5.67
N SER A 51 1.01 6.57 -6.80
CA SER A 51 -0.20 6.84 -7.58
C SER A 51 -0.49 5.72 -8.56
N ILE A 52 -1.00 4.59 -8.05
CA ILE A 52 -1.27 3.39 -8.84
C ILE A 52 -2.49 2.67 -8.26
N HIS A 53 -3.32 2.09 -9.13
CA HIS A 53 -4.37 1.19 -8.73
C HIS A 53 -3.96 -0.27 -8.92
N GLY A 54 -4.20 -1.10 -7.91
CA GLY A 54 -3.93 -2.54 -7.92
C GLY A 54 -2.44 -2.89 -7.91
N PHE A 55 -2.05 -3.84 -7.05
CA PHE A 55 -0.66 -4.30 -6.94
C PHE A 55 -0.50 -5.73 -7.42
N LEU A 56 -1.27 -6.67 -6.84
CA LEU A 56 -1.01 -8.10 -6.91
C LEU A 56 -1.11 -8.73 -8.31
N PHE A 57 -1.81 -8.08 -9.23
CA PHE A 57 -1.97 -8.57 -10.60
C PHE A 57 -0.98 -7.96 -11.60
N ARG A 58 -0.08 -7.08 -11.13
CA ARG A 58 0.98 -6.50 -11.95
C ARG A 58 2.18 -7.43 -12.02
N SER A 59 2.86 -7.44 -13.17
CA SER A 59 4.06 -8.27 -13.36
C SER A 59 5.18 -7.95 -12.35
N LEU A 60 5.30 -6.68 -11.96
CA LEU A 60 6.31 -6.19 -11.02
C LEU A 60 5.79 -6.05 -9.57
N TRP A 61 4.65 -6.66 -9.23
CA TRP A 61 4.11 -6.65 -7.86
C TRP A 61 5.13 -6.98 -6.76
N PRO A 62 6.11 -7.90 -6.95
CA PRO A 62 7.04 -8.24 -5.88
C PRO A 62 7.97 -7.10 -5.49
N GLN A 63 8.13 -6.10 -6.36
CA GLN A 63 9.17 -5.07 -6.29
C GLN A 63 8.69 -3.77 -5.65
N PHE A 64 7.37 -3.55 -5.50
CA PHE A 64 6.88 -2.39 -4.74
C PHE A 64 7.48 -2.39 -3.34
N ASP A 65 8.07 -1.29 -2.91
CA ASP A 65 8.69 -1.21 -1.58
C ASP A 65 8.41 0.11 -0.87
N ILE A 66 8.51 0.04 0.47
CA ILE A 66 8.53 1.17 1.37
C ILE A 66 9.81 1.01 2.20
N GLU A 67 10.70 2.00 2.17
CA GLU A 67 11.96 1.96 2.93
C GLU A 67 12.75 0.65 2.69
N GLN A 68 12.89 0.23 1.43
CA GLN A 68 13.60 -0.99 1.01
C GLN A 68 12.94 -2.31 1.45
N ARG A 69 11.72 -2.25 2.01
CA ARG A 69 10.94 -3.45 2.37
C ARG A 69 9.92 -3.74 1.27
N THR A 70 10.27 -4.69 0.41
CA THR A 70 9.42 -5.06 -0.72
C THR A 70 8.12 -5.75 -0.29
N LEU A 71 7.06 -5.62 -1.10
CA LEU A 71 5.78 -6.26 -0.89
C LEU A 71 5.92 -7.79 -0.79
N ALA A 72 6.80 -8.40 -1.59
CA ALA A 72 7.10 -9.83 -1.50
C ALA A 72 7.71 -10.19 -0.14
N SER A 73 8.64 -9.39 0.38
CA SER A 73 9.26 -9.61 1.69
C SER A 73 8.23 -9.51 2.82
N VAL A 74 7.33 -8.54 2.73
CA VAL A 74 6.26 -8.28 3.70
C VAL A 74 5.23 -9.39 3.70
N LEU A 75 4.80 -9.83 2.51
CA LEU A 75 3.87 -10.94 2.35
C LEU A 75 4.46 -12.24 2.92
N ASN A 76 5.72 -12.55 2.59
CA ASN A 76 6.42 -13.72 3.11
C ASN A 76 6.55 -13.67 4.64
N ALA A 77 6.87 -12.51 5.22
CA ALA A 77 6.93 -12.33 6.67
C ALA A 77 5.56 -12.50 7.33
N TRP A 78 4.50 -11.96 6.71
CA TRP A 78 3.12 -12.09 7.18
C TRP A 78 2.63 -13.54 7.13
N LEU A 79 2.96 -14.30 6.08
CA LEU A 79 2.62 -15.72 5.95
C LEU A 79 3.34 -16.60 6.98
N LYS A 80 4.61 -16.30 7.28
CA LYS A 80 5.45 -17.09 8.20
C LYS A 80 5.26 -16.76 9.68
N ARG A 81 4.42 -15.78 10.02
CA ARG A 81 4.31 -15.31 11.41
C ARG A 81 3.66 -16.36 12.31
N LYS A 82 4.36 -16.72 13.40
CA LYS A 82 3.84 -17.62 14.46
C LYS A 82 3.06 -16.88 15.57
N LYS A 83 3.14 -15.55 15.63
CA LYS A 83 2.48 -14.68 16.64
C LYS A 83 1.64 -13.58 15.98
N ARG A 84 0.77 -12.94 16.78
CA ARG A 84 -0.09 -11.79 16.42
C ARG A 84 0.67 -10.50 16.11
N THR A 85 1.96 -10.53 15.80
CA THR A 85 2.69 -9.31 15.45
C THR A 85 2.22 -8.86 14.08
N HIS A 86 1.61 -7.68 14.04
CA HIS A 86 1.13 -7.07 12.80
C HIS A 86 2.29 -6.32 12.14
N VAL A 87 2.54 -6.61 10.86
CA VAL A 87 3.42 -5.76 10.05
C VAL A 87 2.64 -4.51 9.69
N GLN A 88 3.19 -3.34 9.98
CA GLN A 88 2.60 -2.05 9.66
C GLN A 88 3.65 -1.26 8.90
N LEU A 89 3.38 -1.04 7.62
CA LEU A 89 4.18 -0.17 6.76
C LEU A 89 3.19 0.77 6.08
N ILE A 90 3.18 2.01 6.54
CA ILE A 90 2.41 3.10 5.95
C ILE A 90 3.45 4.14 5.58
N ASP A 91 3.54 4.44 4.30
CA ASP A 91 4.50 5.41 3.85
C ASP A 91 4.07 6.84 4.22
N HIS A 92 5.02 7.63 4.68
CA HIS A 92 4.80 9.03 5.05
C HIS A 92 5.48 9.99 4.07
N HIS A 93 6.32 9.49 3.15
CA HIS A 93 7.10 10.32 2.24
C HIS A 93 7.09 9.69 0.84
N PHE A 94 6.84 10.48 -0.21
CA PHE A 94 6.76 9.93 -1.57
C PHE A 94 8.07 9.34 -2.08
N ASP A 95 9.20 9.89 -1.62
CA ASP A 95 10.56 9.48 -2.00
C ASP A 95 11.04 8.20 -1.32
N SER A 96 10.32 7.69 -0.31
CA SER A 96 10.61 6.40 0.33
C SER A 96 9.91 5.20 -0.30
N SER A 97 9.05 5.42 -1.29
CA SER A 97 8.40 4.36 -2.06
C SER A 97 9.04 4.14 -3.41
N PHE A 98 9.35 2.89 -3.74
CA PHE A 98 9.60 2.49 -5.12
C PHE A 98 8.31 1.91 -5.71
N CYS A 99 7.78 2.58 -6.74
CA CYS A 99 6.55 2.22 -7.42
C CYS A 99 6.87 1.84 -8.87
N PRO A 100 7.29 0.59 -9.14
CA PRO A 100 7.64 0.18 -10.49
C PRO A 100 6.44 0.32 -11.43
N GLN A 101 6.59 1.14 -12.47
CA GLN A 101 5.66 1.24 -13.59
C GLN A 101 6.36 0.70 -14.84
N ARG A 102 5.68 -0.17 -15.61
CA ARG A 102 6.07 -0.45 -17.00
C ARG A 102 5.25 0.46 -17.91
N ASP A 103 5.81 0.84 -19.05
CA ASP A 103 5.06 1.57 -20.08
C ASP A 103 3.83 0.78 -20.58
N ASP A 104 3.84 -0.55 -20.46
CA ASP A 104 2.74 -1.45 -20.88
C ASP A 104 1.62 -1.66 -19.84
N ASP A 105 1.73 -1.03 -18.67
CA ASP A 105 0.79 -1.19 -17.55
C ASP A 105 -0.35 -0.14 -17.58
N GLU A 106 -0.46 0.63 -18.67
CA GLU A 106 -1.62 1.45 -19.03
C GLU A 106 -2.79 0.54 -19.44
N ILE A 107 -3.86 0.55 -18.64
CA ILE A 107 -5.14 -0.11 -18.93
C ILE A 107 -6.07 0.89 -19.62
#